data_AF-A0A533SE25-F1
#
_entry.id   AF-A0A533SE25-F1
#
_cell.length_a   1.000
_cell.length_b   1.000
_cell.length_c   1.000
_cell.angle_alpha   90.00
_cell.angle_beta   90.00
_cell.angle_gamma   90.00
#
_symmetry.space_group_name_H-M   'P 1'
#
loop_
_entity.id
_entity.type
_entity.pdbx_description
1 polymer ?
#
loop_
_entity_poly.entity_id
_entity_poly.type
_entity_poly.pdbx_seq_one_letter_code
_entity_poly.pdbx_strand_id
1 'polypeptide(L)'
;MSTFPRRIVQDFLFNHVICRPVPVNPDGTTSYPVLPLRAVEAILRNHDGYGAQDIRLAHPLHLERVVNRETRIVGVSANDPLGIGPATTSWIALFGGEPQNRLKFAMLMQRIRRLKERDGFTVIFGGPGAWQLVDPQAMDYYGVDYVLLGEGERAIPGLFEDLEAGTYAGPRVIRGTPARATEVPSILGPTNSSLIEISRGCGKGCRFCAPNVAGRLRSFPLEKILHDAQVYLDWGIKSVTLQSEDTLRYGSSTMESDEDAVLTLYK
;
A
#
# COMPACT_ATOMS: atom_id res chain seq x y z
N MET A 1 11.88 -7.52 -9.63
CA MET A 1 11.70 -8.00 -11.01
C MET A 1 10.39 -7.57 -11.68
N SER A 2 9.32 -7.23 -10.94
CA SER A 2 8.10 -6.59 -11.50
C SER A 2 8.35 -5.29 -12.29
N THR A 3 9.52 -4.69 -12.10
CA THR A 3 10.03 -3.50 -12.78
C THR A 3 10.75 -3.79 -14.11
N PHE A 4 10.88 -5.06 -14.53
CA PHE A 4 11.58 -5.43 -15.76
C PHE A 4 10.65 -5.33 -16.99
N PRO A 5 11.21 -5.10 -18.20
CA PRO A 5 10.42 -5.19 -19.42
C PRO A 5 9.90 -6.61 -19.64
N ARG A 6 8.63 -6.72 -20.07
CA ARG A 6 7.95 -7.99 -20.38
C ARG A 6 8.71 -8.84 -21.41
N ARG A 7 9.48 -8.21 -22.30
CA ARG A 7 10.29 -8.90 -23.32
C ARG A 7 11.47 -9.69 -22.74
N ILE A 8 11.94 -9.35 -21.54
CA ILE A 8 12.96 -10.11 -20.79
C ILE A 8 12.28 -11.12 -19.87
N VAL A 9 11.38 -10.66 -19.00
CA VAL A 9 10.68 -11.54 -18.06
C VAL A 9 9.31 -11.89 -18.64
N GLN A 10 9.29 -12.96 -19.42
CA GLN A 10 8.09 -13.53 -20.05
C GLN A 10 7.03 -13.91 -19.00
N ASP A 11 5.74 -13.75 -19.34
CA ASP A 11 4.65 -13.81 -18.37
C ASP A 11 4.57 -15.15 -17.60
N PHE A 12 4.93 -16.27 -18.23
CA PHE A 12 4.98 -17.57 -17.55
C PHE A 12 6.00 -17.59 -16.41
N LEU A 13 7.24 -17.16 -16.70
CA LEU A 13 8.30 -17.04 -15.69
C LEU A 13 7.92 -16.01 -14.62
N PHE A 14 7.30 -14.90 -15.04
CA PHE A 14 6.80 -13.89 -14.12
C PHE A 14 5.76 -14.46 -13.14
N ASN A 15 4.67 -15.06 -13.63
CA ASN A 15 3.55 -15.52 -12.81
C ASN A 15 3.83 -16.81 -12.02
N HIS A 16 4.73 -17.68 -12.47
CA HIS A 16 4.91 -19.03 -11.88
C HIS A 16 6.27 -19.28 -11.22
N VAL A 17 7.26 -18.41 -11.45
CA VAL A 17 8.61 -18.56 -10.87
C VAL A 17 8.99 -17.33 -10.02
N ILE A 18 8.84 -16.13 -10.57
CA ILE A 18 9.47 -14.91 -10.02
C ILE A 18 8.53 -14.10 -9.11
N CYS A 19 7.26 -13.95 -9.50
CA CYS A 19 6.22 -13.21 -8.79
C CYS A 19 4.95 -14.06 -8.77
N ARG A 20 5.01 -15.19 -8.04
CA ARG A 20 3.85 -16.04 -7.78
C ARG A 20 2.73 -15.23 -7.11
N PRO A 21 1.46 -15.37 -7.54
CA PRO A 21 0.33 -14.83 -6.79
C PRO A 21 0.31 -15.34 -5.35
N VAL A 22 -0.20 -14.53 -4.45
CA VAL A 22 -0.47 -14.95 -3.06
C VAL A 22 -1.65 -15.94 -3.02
N PRO A 23 -1.78 -16.75 -1.95
CA PRO A 23 -2.93 -17.63 -1.78
C PRO A 23 -4.27 -16.89 -1.89
N VAL A 24 -5.25 -17.53 -2.53
CA VAL A 24 -6.63 -17.05 -2.62
C VAL A 24 -7.53 -17.91 -1.72
N ASN A 25 -8.38 -17.24 -0.95
CA ASN A 25 -9.39 -17.87 -0.10
C ASN A 25 -10.61 -18.29 -0.96
N PRO A 26 -11.49 -19.21 -0.49
CA PRO A 26 -12.63 -19.69 -1.29
C PRO A 26 -13.54 -18.56 -1.83
N ASP A 27 -13.77 -17.52 -1.02
CA ASP A 27 -14.57 -16.33 -1.34
C ASP A 27 -13.87 -15.33 -2.27
N GLY A 28 -12.61 -15.57 -2.67
CA GLY A 28 -11.83 -14.66 -3.50
C GLY A 28 -11.05 -13.58 -2.74
N THR A 29 -11.08 -13.56 -1.41
CA THR A 29 -10.17 -12.73 -0.60
C THR A 29 -8.74 -13.31 -0.58
N THR A 30 -7.80 -12.60 0.02
CA THR A 30 -6.47 -13.10 0.35
C THR A 30 -6.03 -12.62 1.73
N SER A 31 -5.44 -13.53 2.51
CA SER A 31 -4.85 -13.22 3.81
C SER A 31 -3.48 -12.53 3.71
N TYR A 32 -2.98 -12.26 2.50
CA TYR A 32 -1.65 -11.71 2.24
C TYR A 32 -1.70 -10.48 1.31
N PRO A 33 -2.31 -9.36 1.75
CA PRO A 33 -2.32 -8.11 1.00
C PRO A 33 -0.93 -7.44 0.96
N VAL A 34 -0.79 -6.36 0.20
CA VAL A 34 0.34 -5.44 0.36
C VAL A 34 0.21 -4.65 1.66
N LEU A 35 1.35 -4.31 2.30
CA LEU A 35 1.38 -3.62 3.60
C LEU A 35 0.46 -2.37 3.68
N PRO A 36 0.39 -1.47 2.67
CA PRO A 36 -0.54 -0.34 2.74
C PRO A 36 -2.02 -0.73 2.89
N LEU A 37 -2.47 -1.83 2.28
CA LEU A 37 -3.86 -2.30 2.44
C LEU A 37 -4.09 -2.98 3.79
N ARG A 38 -3.05 -3.63 4.37
CA ARG A 38 -3.09 -4.12 5.75
C ARG A 38 -3.14 -2.96 6.75
N ALA A 39 -2.46 -1.86 6.48
CA ALA A 39 -2.56 -0.63 7.28
C ALA A 39 -3.96 0.01 7.17
N VAL A 40 -4.55 0.10 5.98
CA VAL A 40 -5.94 0.59 5.80
C VAL A 40 -6.94 -0.27 6.58
N GLU A 41 -6.84 -1.60 6.51
CA GLU A 41 -7.65 -2.51 7.32
C GLU A 41 -7.46 -2.24 8.82
N ALA A 42 -6.21 -2.15 9.30
CA ALA A 42 -5.91 -1.88 10.70
C ALA A 42 -6.41 -0.50 11.17
N ILE A 43 -6.40 0.53 10.32
CA ILE A 43 -6.93 1.86 10.63
C ILE A 43 -8.45 1.78 10.82
N LEU A 44 -9.17 1.22 9.84
CA LEU A 44 -10.62 1.11 9.88
C LEU A 44 -11.11 0.21 11.03
N ARG A 45 -10.44 -0.93 11.27
CA ARG A 45 -10.77 -1.86 12.37
C ARG A 45 -10.50 -1.30 13.78
N ASN A 46 -9.78 -0.19 13.90
CA ASN A 46 -9.61 0.57 15.14
C ASN A 46 -10.49 1.85 15.19
N HIS A 47 -11.40 2.04 14.22
CA HIS A 47 -12.39 3.12 14.24
C HIS A 47 -13.76 2.58 14.64
N ASP A 48 -14.49 3.35 15.45
CA ASP A 48 -15.90 3.08 15.74
C ASP A 48 -16.70 3.21 14.43
N GLY A 49 -17.18 2.09 13.89
CA GLY A 49 -17.95 2.05 12.65
C GLY A 49 -17.69 0.82 11.78
N TYR A 50 -16.45 0.32 11.70
CA TYR A 50 -16.08 -0.74 10.76
C TYR A 50 -15.78 -2.09 11.44
N GLY A 51 -16.72 -3.02 11.30
CA GLY A 51 -16.61 -4.41 11.71
C GLY A 51 -15.67 -5.25 10.84
N ALA A 52 -15.52 -6.53 11.19
CA ALA A 52 -14.67 -7.45 10.45
C ALA A 52 -15.32 -7.93 9.14
N GLN A 53 -16.65 -7.89 9.06
CA GLN A 53 -17.43 -8.30 7.90
C GLN A 53 -17.43 -7.26 6.76
N ASP A 54 -17.27 -5.98 7.11
CA ASP A 54 -17.40 -4.81 6.22
C ASP A 54 -16.13 -4.58 5.36
N ILE A 55 -14.97 -5.06 5.84
CA ILE A 55 -13.67 -4.89 5.17
C ILE A 55 -13.26 -6.21 4.53
N ARG A 56 -12.92 -6.18 3.23
CA ARG A 56 -12.49 -7.36 2.48
C ARG A 56 -11.19 -7.12 1.72
N LEU A 57 -10.13 -7.85 2.10
CA LEU A 57 -8.87 -7.88 1.38
C LEU A 57 -8.99 -8.75 0.11
N ALA A 58 -9.48 -8.17 -0.98
CA ALA A 58 -9.76 -8.89 -2.22
C ALA A 58 -8.49 -9.35 -2.96
N HIS A 59 -8.47 -10.58 -3.49
CA HIS A 59 -7.39 -11.03 -4.36
C HIS A 59 -7.54 -10.41 -5.76
N PRO A 60 -6.50 -9.76 -6.34
CA PRO A 60 -6.62 -9.00 -7.59
C PRO A 60 -7.03 -9.83 -8.83
N LEU A 61 -6.89 -11.17 -8.76
CA LEU A 61 -7.36 -12.08 -9.82
C LEU A 61 -8.81 -12.59 -9.65
N HIS A 62 -9.51 -12.25 -8.56
CA HIS A 62 -10.83 -12.81 -8.22
C HIS A 62 -11.84 -11.76 -7.69
N LEU A 63 -11.67 -10.49 -8.06
CA LEU A 63 -12.49 -9.38 -7.58
C LEU A 63 -14.00 -9.60 -7.72
N GLU A 64 -14.47 -10.28 -8.76
CA GLU A 64 -15.91 -10.55 -9.00
C GLU A 64 -16.58 -11.44 -7.95
N ARG A 65 -15.80 -12.12 -7.09
CA ARG A 65 -16.33 -12.90 -5.96
C ARG A 65 -16.51 -12.06 -4.68
N VAL A 66 -15.80 -10.93 -4.59
CA VAL A 66 -15.74 -10.09 -3.39
C VAL A 66 -16.53 -8.80 -3.59
N VAL A 67 -16.42 -8.19 -4.77
CA VAL A 67 -17.06 -6.92 -5.13
C VAL A 67 -18.48 -7.17 -5.62
N ASN A 68 -19.43 -6.48 -5.00
CA ASN A 68 -20.88 -6.62 -5.19
C ASN A 68 -21.60 -5.25 -5.00
N ARG A 69 -22.94 -5.24 -5.01
CA ARG A 69 -23.76 -4.01 -4.83
C ARG A 69 -23.79 -3.44 -3.40
N GLU A 70 -23.28 -4.16 -2.42
CA GLU A 70 -23.12 -3.71 -1.04
C GLU A 70 -21.77 -2.98 -0.86
N THR A 71 -20.80 -3.28 -1.72
CA THR A 71 -19.50 -2.59 -1.75
C THR A 71 -19.71 -1.09 -2.00
N ARG A 72 -19.20 -0.24 -1.10
CA ARG A 72 -19.23 1.23 -1.25
C ARG A 72 -17.91 1.78 -1.75
N ILE A 73 -16.79 1.30 -1.21
CA ILE A 73 -15.44 1.76 -1.51
C ILE A 73 -14.56 0.59 -1.93
N VAL A 74 -13.77 0.78 -2.99
CA VAL A 74 -12.67 -0.12 -3.39
C VAL A 74 -11.36 0.65 -3.28
N GLY A 75 -10.61 0.36 -2.22
CA GLY A 75 -9.25 0.87 -1.99
C GLY A 75 -8.22 0.10 -2.83
N VAL A 76 -7.36 0.81 -3.54
CA VAL A 76 -6.33 0.25 -4.43
C VAL A 76 -4.96 0.82 -4.07
N SER A 77 -3.93 -0.03 -3.97
CA SER A 77 -2.56 0.38 -3.69
C SER A 77 -1.57 -0.28 -4.64
N ALA A 78 -0.65 0.52 -5.19
CA ALA A 78 0.50 0.03 -5.96
C ALA A 78 1.75 0.88 -5.66
N ASN A 79 2.92 0.25 -5.72
CA ASN A 79 4.20 0.92 -5.44
C ASN A 79 4.69 1.80 -6.62
N ASP A 80 4.41 1.37 -7.84
CA ASP A 80 4.80 2.03 -9.09
C ASP A 80 3.78 1.66 -10.18
N PRO A 81 2.56 2.25 -10.17
CA PRO A 81 1.47 1.91 -11.08
C PRO A 81 1.75 2.24 -12.56
N LEU A 82 2.52 3.30 -12.83
CA LEU A 82 2.83 3.77 -14.19
C LEU A 82 4.23 3.37 -14.68
N GLY A 83 5.00 2.59 -13.90
CA GLY A 83 6.34 2.17 -14.31
C GLY A 83 7.36 3.31 -14.45
N ILE A 84 7.09 4.45 -13.80
CA ILE A 84 7.94 5.65 -13.83
C ILE A 84 8.80 5.81 -12.56
N GLY A 85 8.72 4.86 -11.62
CA GLY A 85 9.59 4.80 -10.45
C GLY A 85 11.06 4.53 -10.83
N PRO A 86 12.05 5.01 -10.03
CA PRO A 86 13.47 4.99 -10.40
C PRO A 86 14.05 3.61 -10.78
N ALA A 87 13.60 2.55 -10.13
CA ALA A 87 14.00 1.19 -10.47
C ALA A 87 13.50 0.78 -11.86
N THR A 88 12.23 1.07 -12.18
CA THR A 88 11.62 0.71 -13.47
C THR A 88 12.21 1.53 -14.60
N THR A 89 12.37 2.84 -14.43
CA THR A 89 13.00 3.69 -15.46
C THR A 89 14.45 3.28 -15.73
N SER A 90 15.19 2.80 -14.73
CA SER A 90 16.53 2.22 -14.91
C SER A 90 16.51 0.95 -15.77
N TRP A 91 15.61 -0.01 -15.49
CA TRP A 91 15.50 -1.23 -16.31
C TRP A 91 14.96 -0.96 -17.72
N ILE A 92 14.06 0.01 -17.89
CA ILE A 92 13.56 0.41 -19.22
C ILE A 92 14.60 1.22 -20.00
N ALA A 93 15.46 2.02 -19.35
CA ALA A 93 16.58 2.69 -20.01
C ALA A 93 17.65 1.69 -20.49
N LEU A 94 17.99 0.68 -19.68
CA LEU A 94 18.98 -0.33 -20.02
C LEU A 94 18.49 -1.32 -21.11
N PHE A 95 17.21 -1.66 -21.12
CA PHE A 95 16.70 -2.77 -21.93
C PHE A 95 15.55 -2.42 -22.88
N GLY A 96 14.73 -1.42 -22.58
CA GLY A 96 13.58 -1.01 -23.41
C GLY A 96 12.40 -2.00 -23.47
N GLY A 97 11.23 -1.46 -23.76
CA GLY A 97 9.94 -2.16 -23.78
C GLY A 97 9.05 -1.82 -22.59
N GLU A 98 7.84 -2.36 -22.56
CA GLU A 98 6.85 -2.07 -21.51
C GLU A 98 7.14 -2.87 -20.22
N PRO A 99 7.18 -2.25 -19.03
CA PRO A 99 7.47 -2.94 -17.77
C PRO A 99 6.27 -3.73 -17.22
N GLN A 100 6.56 -4.87 -16.60
CA GLN A 100 5.53 -5.81 -16.07
C GLN A 100 4.52 -5.10 -15.14
N ASN A 101 4.98 -4.27 -14.19
CA ASN A 101 4.12 -3.59 -13.23
C ASN A 101 3.05 -2.68 -13.86
N ARG A 102 3.39 -1.85 -14.86
CA ARG A 102 2.42 -0.99 -15.55
C ARG A 102 1.34 -1.79 -16.26
N LEU A 103 1.74 -2.87 -16.95
CA LEU A 103 0.78 -3.77 -17.60
C LEU A 103 -0.16 -4.43 -16.57
N LYS A 104 0.38 -4.98 -15.47
CA LYS A 104 -0.44 -5.61 -14.42
C LYS A 104 -1.37 -4.61 -13.74
N PHE A 105 -0.93 -3.37 -13.51
CA PHE A 105 -1.76 -2.29 -12.96
C PHE A 105 -2.90 -1.90 -13.91
N ALA A 106 -2.61 -1.71 -15.21
CA ALA A 106 -3.64 -1.41 -16.20
C ALA A 106 -4.69 -2.53 -16.32
N MET A 107 -4.27 -3.80 -16.26
CA MET A 107 -5.19 -4.95 -16.22
C MET A 107 -6.07 -4.96 -14.96
N LEU A 108 -5.51 -4.63 -13.79
CA LEU A 108 -6.26 -4.52 -12.54
C LEU A 108 -7.30 -3.41 -12.61
N MET A 109 -6.91 -2.20 -13.05
CA MET A 109 -7.81 -1.07 -13.15
C MET A 109 -8.90 -1.27 -14.21
N GLN A 110 -8.60 -1.92 -15.35
CA GLN A 110 -9.63 -2.29 -16.33
C GLN A 110 -10.69 -3.22 -15.73
N ARG A 111 -10.30 -4.13 -14.83
CA ARG A 111 -11.21 -5.04 -14.13
C ARG A 111 -12.06 -4.30 -13.10
N ILE A 112 -11.44 -3.42 -12.31
CA ILE A 112 -12.12 -2.57 -11.32
C ILE A 112 -13.14 -1.66 -12.00
N ARG A 113 -12.78 -1.02 -13.12
CA ARG A 113 -13.68 -0.19 -13.92
C ARG A 113 -14.95 -0.94 -14.36
N ARG A 114 -14.82 -2.14 -14.94
CA ARG A 114 -15.97 -2.96 -15.35
C ARG A 114 -16.88 -3.35 -14.18
N LEU A 115 -16.32 -3.53 -12.98
CA LEU A 115 -17.10 -3.80 -11.78
C LEU A 115 -17.78 -2.54 -11.26
N LYS A 116 -17.11 -1.39 -11.30
CA LYS A 116 -17.70 -0.08 -10.96
C LYS A 116 -18.86 0.28 -11.88
N GLU A 117 -18.70 0.04 -13.18
CA GLU A 117 -19.73 0.18 -14.21
C GLU A 117 -20.94 -0.77 -13.98
N ARG A 118 -20.79 -1.84 -13.17
CA ARG A 118 -21.85 -2.80 -12.80
C ARG A 118 -22.52 -2.50 -11.44
N ASP A 119 -21.72 -2.10 -10.45
CA ASP A 119 -22.10 -2.09 -9.03
C ASP A 119 -22.11 -0.71 -8.37
N GLY A 120 -21.47 0.31 -8.96
CA GLY A 120 -21.61 1.71 -8.55
C GLY A 120 -20.73 2.21 -7.39
N PHE A 121 -19.66 1.49 -7.01
CA PHE A 121 -18.76 1.87 -5.91
C PHE A 121 -17.74 2.97 -6.26
N THR A 122 -17.25 3.66 -5.24
CA THR A 122 -16.15 4.62 -5.30
C THR A 122 -14.79 3.91 -5.32
N VAL A 123 -13.84 4.41 -6.12
CA VAL A 123 -12.46 3.91 -6.22
C VAL A 123 -11.49 4.93 -5.65
N ILE A 124 -10.74 4.51 -4.63
CA ILE A 124 -9.71 5.33 -3.97
C ILE A 124 -8.34 4.69 -4.23
N PHE A 125 -7.40 5.44 -4.81
CA PHE A 125 -6.02 4.97 -5.00
C PHE A 125 -5.07 5.58 -3.96
N GLY A 126 -4.14 4.78 -3.44
CA GLY A 126 -3.18 5.20 -2.42
C GLY A 126 -1.90 4.35 -2.40
N GLY A 127 -1.17 4.42 -1.28
CA GLY A 127 0.12 3.75 -1.11
C GLY A 127 1.29 4.47 -1.82
N PRO A 128 2.49 3.84 -1.88
CA PRO A 128 3.73 4.53 -2.27
C PRO A 128 3.72 5.13 -3.69
N GLY A 129 2.91 4.59 -4.60
CA GLY A 129 2.74 5.08 -5.96
C GLY A 129 1.67 6.16 -6.16
N ALA A 130 0.99 6.62 -5.09
CA ALA A 130 -0.12 7.58 -5.17
C ALA A 130 0.20 8.84 -5.99
N TRP A 131 1.43 9.35 -5.87
CA TRP A 131 1.94 10.52 -6.59
C TRP A 131 1.91 10.39 -8.12
N GLN A 132 1.82 9.17 -8.67
CA GLN A 132 1.77 8.93 -10.11
C GLN A 132 0.38 9.14 -10.72
N LEU A 133 -0.67 9.17 -9.90
CA LEU A 133 -2.07 9.30 -10.36
C LEU A 133 -2.74 10.60 -9.91
N VAL A 134 -1.99 11.63 -9.47
CA VAL A 134 -2.57 12.93 -9.08
C VAL A 134 -3.03 13.80 -10.26
N ASP A 135 -2.74 13.38 -11.50
CA ASP A 135 -3.23 14.05 -12.70
C ASP A 135 -4.67 13.62 -13.04
N PRO A 136 -5.63 14.55 -13.24
CA PRO A 136 -7.03 14.20 -13.52
C PRO A 136 -7.24 13.31 -14.75
N GLN A 137 -6.45 13.46 -15.82
CA GLN A 137 -6.60 12.62 -17.02
C GLN A 137 -6.16 11.19 -16.73
N ALA A 138 -5.10 11.01 -15.94
CA ALA A 138 -4.69 9.70 -15.45
C ALA A 138 -5.75 9.09 -14.50
N MET A 139 -6.33 9.88 -13.59
CA MET A 139 -7.42 9.43 -12.71
C MET A 139 -8.62 8.91 -13.52
N ASP A 140 -9.09 9.71 -14.49
CA ASP A 140 -10.25 9.38 -15.33
C ASP A 140 -9.99 8.17 -16.24
N TYR A 141 -8.78 8.08 -16.81
CA TYR A 141 -8.37 6.93 -17.63
C TYR A 141 -8.45 5.60 -16.84
N TYR A 142 -7.94 5.58 -15.60
CA TYR A 142 -7.99 4.40 -14.73
C TYR A 142 -9.30 4.27 -13.93
N GLY A 143 -10.22 5.25 -14.02
CA GLY A 143 -11.52 5.25 -13.33
C GLY A 143 -11.45 5.49 -11.82
N VAL A 144 -10.38 6.11 -11.35
CA VAL A 144 -10.13 6.47 -9.94
C VAL A 144 -10.86 7.75 -9.60
N ASP A 145 -11.72 7.73 -8.58
CA ASP A 145 -12.43 8.94 -8.13
C ASP A 145 -11.52 9.82 -7.29
N TYR A 146 -10.80 9.19 -6.35
CA TYR A 146 -9.98 9.87 -5.34
C TYR A 146 -8.58 9.29 -5.24
N VAL A 147 -7.58 10.14 -4.99
CA VAL A 147 -6.20 9.74 -4.66
C VAL A 147 -5.86 10.23 -3.26
N LEU A 148 -5.44 9.32 -2.39
CA LEU A 148 -4.90 9.64 -1.07
C LEU A 148 -3.37 9.66 -1.15
N LEU A 149 -2.78 10.85 -1.04
CA LEU A 149 -1.34 11.09 -1.07
C LEU A 149 -0.83 11.41 0.33
N GLY A 150 -0.03 10.52 0.91
CA GLY A 150 0.52 10.64 2.26
C GLY A 150 -0.01 9.58 3.22
N GLU A 151 0.05 9.88 4.51
CA GLU A 151 -0.35 8.96 5.59
C GLU A 151 -1.87 8.96 5.81
N GLY A 152 -2.44 7.78 6.03
CA GLY A 152 -3.89 7.55 5.96
C GLY A 152 -4.60 7.55 7.31
N GLU A 153 -3.89 7.34 8.41
CA GLU A 153 -4.40 7.11 9.77
C GLU A 153 -5.41 8.17 10.23
N ARG A 154 -5.17 9.43 9.86
CA ARG A 154 -5.99 10.60 10.22
C ARG A 154 -6.98 11.03 9.15
N ALA A 155 -6.91 10.45 7.96
CA ALA A 155 -7.66 10.88 6.78
C ALA A 155 -8.71 9.85 6.36
N ILE A 156 -8.39 8.56 6.47
CA ILE A 156 -9.21 7.45 5.97
C ILE A 156 -10.59 7.37 6.63
N PRO A 157 -10.75 7.39 7.98
CA PRO A 157 -12.04 7.12 8.58
C PRO A 157 -13.11 8.14 8.17
N GLY A 158 -12.90 9.42 8.46
CA GLY A 158 -13.83 10.49 8.06
C GLY A 158 -14.01 10.63 6.55
N LEU A 159 -12.97 10.35 5.74
CA LEU A 159 -13.12 10.31 4.27
C LEU A 159 -14.03 9.16 3.82
N PHE A 160 -13.95 7.99 4.47
CA PHE A 160 -14.79 6.84 4.11
C PHE A 160 -16.23 7.10 4.55
N GLU A 161 -16.44 7.60 5.77
CA GLU A 161 -17.76 8.03 6.26
C GLU A 161 -18.40 9.09 5.35
N ASP A 162 -17.67 10.15 4.97
CA ASP A 162 -18.17 11.19 4.07
C ASP A 162 -18.47 10.67 2.65
N LEU A 163 -17.74 9.66 2.16
CA LEU A 163 -17.98 9.05 0.85
C LEU A 163 -19.15 8.06 0.89
N GLU A 164 -19.33 7.33 1.99
CA GLU A 164 -20.42 6.37 2.18
C GLU A 164 -21.76 7.08 2.46
N ALA A 165 -21.72 8.24 3.12
CA ALA A 165 -22.86 9.15 3.28
C ALA A 165 -23.15 10.02 2.04
N GLY A 166 -22.19 10.13 1.11
CA GLY A 166 -22.29 11.01 -0.06
C GLY A 166 -22.15 12.51 0.24
N THR A 167 -21.58 12.86 1.41
CA THR A 167 -21.35 14.23 1.88
C THR A 167 -19.99 14.80 1.46
N TYR A 168 -19.05 13.98 0.97
CA TYR A 168 -17.71 14.44 0.59
C TYR A 168 -17.73 15.48 -0.55
N ALA A 169 -17.49 16.74 -0.22
CA ALA A 169 -17.40 17.87 -1.16
C ALA A 169 -15.94 18.34 -1.42
N GLY A 170 -14.95 17.55 -1.03
CA GLY A 170 -13.53 17.92 -1.11
C GLY A 170 -12.85 17.62 -2.46
N PRO A 171 -11.54 17.92 -2.58
CA PRO A 171 -10.79 17.69 -3.82
C PRO A 171 -10.56 16.20 -4.09
N ARG A 172 -10.51 15.83 -5.38
CA ARG A 172 -10.17 14.47 -5.83
C ARG A 172 -8.79 13.98 -5.38
N VAL A 173 -7.86 14.88 -5.04
CA VAL A 173 -6.55 14.53 -4.47
C VAL A 173 -6.50 14.95 -3.00
N ILE A 174 -6.74 13.98 -2.11
CA ILE A 174 -6.65 14.15 -0.66
C ILE A 174 -5.17 14.08 -0.25
N ARG A 175 -4.75 14.98 0.64
CA ARG A 175 -3.41 14.98 1.23
C ARG A 175 -3.47 14.51 2.68
N GLY A 176 -2.96 13.31 2.93
CA GLY A 176 -2.79 12.77 4.26
C GLY A 176 -1.78 13.58 5.07
N THR A 177 -1.98 13.65 6.39
CA THR A 177 -1.05 14.34 7.31
C THR A 177 -0.25 13.31 8.12
N PRO A 178 1.08 13.48 8.31
CA PRO A 178 1.89 12.49 9.01
C PRO A 178 1.37 12.15 10.41
N ALA A 179 1.14 10.87 10.65
CA ALA A 179 0.62 10.36 11.92
C ALA A 179 1.69 10.41 13.01
N ARG A 180 1.30 10.42 14.29
CA ARG A 180 2.21 10.07 15.40
C ARG A 180 2.49 8.57 15.35
N ALA A 181 3.64 8.15 15.88
CA ALA A 181 4.00 6.72 15.94
C ALA A 181 2.98 5.89 16.75
N THR A 182 2.32 6.52 17.72
CA THR A 182 1.25 5.96 18.56
C THR A 182 -0.14 6.00 17.90
N GLU A 183 -0.26 6.57 16.70
CA GLU A 183 -1.51 6.60 15.90
C GLU A 183 -1.47 5.60 14.73
N VAL A 184 -0.30 5.03 14.42
CA VAL A 184 -0.16 3.96 13.43
C VAL A 184 -0.50 2.64 14.11
N PRO A 185 -1.60 1.95 13.74
CA PRO A 185 -2.00 0.70 14.39
C PRO A 185 -1.05 -0.45 14.06
N SER A 186 -1.09 -1.50 14.88
CA SER A 186 -0.45 -2.78 14.57
C SER A 186 -1.19 -3.53 13.45
N ILE A 187 -0.46 -4.37 12.72
CA ILE A 187 -1.04 -5.16 11.62
C ILE A 187 -1.93 -6.30 12.16
N LEU A 188 -3.06 -6.54 11.52
CA LEU A 188 -4.03 -7.57 11.94
C LEU A 188 -3.81 -8.95 11.27
N GLY A 189 -2.72 -9.09 10.53
CA GLY A 189 -2.35 -10.30 9.81
C GLY A 189 -1.17 -10.06 8.87
N PRO A 190 -0.66 -11.11 8.21
CA PRO A 190 0.55 -11.03 7.40
C PRO A 190 0.35 -10.20 6.11
N THR A 191 1.47 -9.88 5.46
CA THR A 191 1.53 -9.22 4.15
C THR A 191 2.26 -10.08 3.11
N ASN A 192 2.08 -9.78 1.83
CA ASN A 192 2.67 -10.49 0.69
C ASN A 192 4.21 -10.47 0.62
N SER A 193 4.89 -9.72 1.48
CA SER A 193 6.36 -9.59 1.50
C SER A 193 6.93 -9.61 2.93
N SER A 194 6.15 -10.06 3.90
CA SER A 194 6.49 -10.12 5.33
C SER A 194 7.09 -8.83 5.89
N LEU A 195 6.58 -7.68 5.45
CA LEU A 195 7.09 -6.37 5.85
C LEU A 195 6.59 -5.98 7.24
N ILE A 196 7.48 -5.43 8.07
CA ILE A 196 7.16 -4.68 9.30
C ILE A 196 7.71 -3.27 9.13
N GLU A 197 6.85 -2.27 9.24
CA GLU A 197 7.25 -0.86 9.24
C GLU A 197 7.81 -0.51 10.63
N ILE A 198 9.08 -0.06 10.69
CA ILE A 198 9.76 0.28 11.97
C ILE A 198 9.80 1.79 12.23
N SER A 199 9.56 2.60 11.20
CA SER A 199 9.61 4.07 11.25
C SER A 199 9.05 4.65 9.94
N ARG A 200 8.61 5.91 9.97
CA ARG A 200 8.28 6.69 8.77
C ARG A 200 9.12 7.95 8.61
N GLY A 201 9.30 8.39 7.38
CA GLY A 201 10.02 9.60 7.00
C GLY A 201 11.54 9.47 7.14
N CYS A 202 12.29 10.35 6.47
CA CYS A 202 13.76 10.38 6.58
C CYS A 202 14.31 11.72 7.09
N GLY A 203 13.51 12.80 7.07
CA GLY A 203 13.91 14.15 7.43
C GLY A 203 14.83 14.88 6.45
N LYS A 204 15.28 14.23 5.36
CA LYS A 204 16.34 14.75 4.47
C LYS A 204 15.89 15.87 3.51
N GLY A 205 14.60 16.22 3.46
CA GLY A 205 14.10 17.40 2.74
C GLY A 205 14.19 17.33 1.20
N CYS A 206 14.48 16.15 0.63
CA CYS A 206 14.85 16.01 -0.77
C CYS A 206 13.69 16.34 -1.72
N ARG A 207 13.80 17.43 -2.49
CA ARG A 207 12.77 17.93 -3.43
C ARG A 207 12.24 16.89 -4.43
N PHE A 208 13.06 15.91 -4.79
CA PHE A 208 12.73 14.83 -5.75
C PHE A 208 12.08 13.58 -5.12
N CYS A 209 12.01 13.50 -3.79
CA CYS A 209 11.73 12.26 -3.07
C CYS A 209 10.28 12.22 -2.59
N ALA A 210 9.44 11.34 -3.16
CA ALA A 210 8.04 11.20 -2.73
C ALA A 210 7.88 10.86 -1.23
N PRO A 211 8.71 10.00 -0.61
CA PRO A 211 8.72 9.80 0.84
C PRO A 211 8.98 11.04 1.71
N ASN A 212 9.43 12.18 1.14
CA ASN A 212 9.51 13.44 1.88
C ASN A 212 8.14 13.93 2.41
N VAL A 213 7.03 13.37 1.93
CA VAL A 213 5.66 13.60 2.45
C VAL A 213 5.52 13.17 3.93
N ALA A 214 6.18 12.10 4.36
CA ALA A 214 6.20 11.69 5.78
C ALA A 214 7.06 12.63 6.66
N GLY A 215 7.91 13.46 6.04
CA GLY A 215 8.65 14.51 6.73
C GLY A 215 9.82 13.99 7.57
N ARG A 216 9.85 14.33 8.87
CA ARG A 216 10.91 13.94 9.80
C ARG A 216 10.81 12.45 10.11
N LEU A 217 11.97 11.78 10.19
CA LEU A 217 12.08 10.42 10.68
C LEU A 217 11.39 10.27 12.05
N ARG A 218 10.54 9.25 12.15
CA ARG A 218 9.77 8.92 13.34
C ARG A 218 9.75 7.40 13.54
N SER A 219 10.60 6.91 14.44
CA SER A 219 10.64 5.52 14.87
C SER A 219 9.35 5.12 15.58
N PHE A 220 8.93 3.86 15.40
CA PHE A 220 7.82 3.26 16.14
C PHE A 220 8.31 2.63 17.45
N PRO A 221 7.44 2.44 18.47
CA PRO A 221 7.81 1.75 19.70
C PRO A 221 8.21 0.29 19.42
N LEU A 222 9.19 -0.23 20.15
CA LEU A 222 9.66 -1.61 19.98
C LEU A 222 8.54 -2.62 20.28
N GLU A 223 7.65 -2.28 21.20
CA GLU A 223 6.46 -3.05 21.58
C GLU A 223 5.51 -3.26 20.38
N LYS A 224 5.36 -2.24 19.52
CA LYS A 224 4.57 -2.34 18.28
C LYS A 224 5.26 -3.27 17.28
N ILE A 225 6.58 -3.11 17.10
CA ILE A 225 7.38 -3.90 16.16
C ILE A 225 7.38 -5.39 16.58
N LEU A 226 7.48 -5.67 17.87
CA LEU A 226 7.38 -7.03 18.44
C LEU A 226 5.96 -7.60 18.31
N HIS A 227 4.91 -6.79 18.47
CA HIS A 227 3.53 -7.24 18.22
C HIS A 227 3.31 -7.57 16.73
N ASP A 228 3.74 -6.69 15.83
CA ASP A 228 3.67 -6.92 14.38
C ASP A 228 4.48 -8.18 13.98
N ALA A 229 5.61 -8.46 14.65
CA ALA A 229 6.37 -9.70 14.47
C ALA A 229 5.65 -10.94 15.03
N GLN A 230 4.99 -10.85 16.20
CA GLN A 230 4.19 -11.95 16.75
C GLN A 230 3.06 -12.34 15.81
N VAL A 231 2.39 -11.36 15.18
CA VAL A 231 1.35 -11.61 14.17
C VAL A 231 1.88 -12.39 12.96
N TYR A 232 3.16 -12.27 12.59
CA TYR A 232 3.77 -13.16 11.59
C TYR A 232 4.04 -14.57 12.14
N LEU A 233 4.53 -14.68 13.38
CA LEU A 233 4.80 -15.97 14.03
C LEU A 233 3.53 -16.80 14.24
N ASP A 234 2.41 -16.18 14.60
CA ASP A 234 1.10 -16.83 14.75
C ASP A 234 0.58 -17.40 13.42
N TRP A 235 0.95 -16.79 12.30
CA TRP A 235 0.71 -17.30 10.93
C TRP A 235 1.82 -18.25 10.44
N GLY A 236 2.73 -18.67 11.31
CA GLY A 236 3.82 -19.60 11.01
C GLY A 236 4.98 -19.01 10.21
N ILE A 237 5.00 -17.69 9.98
CA ILE A 237 6.03 -17.00 9.20
C ILE A 237 7.21 -16.66 10.10
N LYS A 238 8.36 -17.29 9.82
CA LYS A 238 9.61 -17.17 10.61
C LYS A 238 10.64 -16.21 9.99
N SER A 239 10.22 -15.39 9.04
CA SER A 239 11.10 -14.46 8.31
C SER A 239 10.32 -13.19 7.96
N VAL A 240 10.77 -12.06 8.50
CA VAL A 240 10.21 -10.73 8.29
C VAL A 240 11.26 -9.79 7.73
N THR A 241 10.84 -8.73 7.04
CA THR A 241 11.70 -7.69 6.49
C THR A 241 11.35 -6.37 7.15
N LEU A 242 12.29 -5.80 7.91
CA LEU A 242 12.13 -4.48 8.53
C LEU A 242 12.20 -3.39 7.45
N GLN A 243 11.23 -2.48 7.44
CA GLN A 243 11.07 -1.46 6.42
C GLN A 243 11.00 -0.05 7.01
N SER A 244 11.79 0.83 6.41
CA SER A 244 11.95 2.25 6.72
C SER A 244 12.51 2.96 5.48
N GLU A 245 12.38 4.27 5.36
CA GLU A 245 13.16 5.08 4.42
C GLU A 245 14.65 5.18 4.79
N ASP A 246 15.00 4.88 6.04
CA ASP A 246 16.34 5.09 6.61
C ASP A 246 16.61 4.15 7.82
N THR A 247 16.55 2.83 7.59
CA THR A 247 16.63 1.78 8.64
C THR A 247 17.77 1.95 9.64
N LEU A 248 18.94 2.45 9.18
CA LEU A 248 20.13 2.65 10.02
C LEU A 248 20.01 3.84 10.99
N ARG A 249 18.87 4.56 11.00
CA ARG A 249 18.58 5.67 11.92
C ARG A 249 17.36 5.40 12.81
N TYR A 250 16.90 4.15 12.92
CA TYR A 250 15.94 3.76 13.95
C TYR A 250 16.42 4.22 15.35
N GLY A 251 15.47 4.59 16.21
CA GLY A 251 15.73 5.29 17.48
C GLY A 251 16.13 6.77 17.36
N SER A 252 16.99 7.11 16.39
CA SER A 252 17.63 8.44 16.29
C SER A 252 16.67 9.62 16.10
N SER A 253 17.00 10.73 16.75
CA SER A 253 16.37 12.04 16.58
C SER A 253 17.17 13.02 15.70
N THR A 254 18.42 12.66 15.36
CA THR A 254 19.38 13.48 14.59
C THR A 254 19.53 12.94 13.15
N MET A 255 20.55 13.40 12.41
CA MET A 255 20.92 12.82 11.11
C MET A 255 21.91 11.66 11.22
N GLU A 256 22.38 11.36 12.42
CA GLU A 256 23.33 10.28 12.73
C GLU A 256 22.57 9.02 13.18
N SER A 257 23.24 7.87 13.15
CA SER A 257 22.71 6.59 13.64
C SER A 257 22.71 6.54 15.17
N ASP A 258 21.67 5.94 15.74
CA ASP A 258 21.65 5.51 17.13
C ASP A 258 22.04 4.03 17.16
N GLU A 259 23.31 3.74 17.44
CA GLU A 259 23.86 2.39 17.33
C GLU A 259 23.24 1.43 18.36
N ASP A 260 22.99 1.89 19.59
CA ASP A 260 22.34 1.07 20.62
C ASP A 260 20.89 0.75 20.26
N ALA A 261 20.12 1.70 19.73
CA ALA A 261 18.75 1.46 19.27
C ALA A 261 18.71 0.53 18.06
N VAL A 262 19.60 0.71 17.07
CA VAL A 262 19.69 -0.18 15.90
C VAL A 262 20.14 -1.58 16.30
N LEU A 263 21.17 -1.72 17.14
CA LEU A 263 21.60 -3.04 17.64
C LEU A 263 20.55 -3.70 18.53
N THR A 264 19.67 -2.93 19.18
CA THR A 264 18.56 -3.48 19.98
C THR A 264 17.38 -3.95 19.11
N LEU A 265 17.17 -3.32 17.95
CA LEU A 265 16.16 -3.74 16.97
C LEU A 265 16.45 -5.11 16.32
N TYR A 266 17.71 -5.54 16.32
CA TYR A 266 18.18 -6.78 15.68
C TYR A 266 18.61 -7.90 16.67
N LYS A 267 18.23 -7.79 17.95
CA LYS A 267 18.49 -8.80 18.99
C LYS A 267 17.25 -9.67 19.28
#